data_AF-A0A960M6H2-F1
#
_entry.id   AF-A0A960M6H2-F1
#
_cell.length_a   1.000
_cell.length_b   1.000
_cell.length_c   1.000
_cell.angle_alpha   90.00
_cell.angle_beta   90.00
_cell.angle_gamma   90.00
#
_symmetry.space_group_name_H-M   'P 1'
#
loop_
_entity.id
_entity.type
_entity.pdbx_description
1 polymer ?
#
loop_
_entity_poly.entity_id
_entity_poly.type
_entity_poly.pdbx_seq_one_letter_code
_entity_poly.pdbx_strand_id
1 'polypeptide(L)'
;MSLKNLAYFFCGVIVTGITFIAWNYIDRSHVSISEEALGGMFYEELAKYPAECDVDKITLVMRDISYGKRKKMSRQDREEILFELASRESEEIARQNLLLAEAYLKSISNRPEIMSVIDEKVYIEILQQGSGEKVSQEDCVSIKFVQYDIDGKVIRDTQEQAIMIPLSRMIKGFKVGLEGTKVGERRKIYIHPDCGFSKIGRSDYPNQLLIYEVQVVSIHSPPSD
;
A
#
# COMPACT_ATOMS: atom_id res chain seq x y z
N MET A 1 3.93 -9.59 2.94
CA MET A 1 3.36 -9.95 1.63
C MET A 1 1.91 -10.33 1.87
N SER A 2 0.94 -9.64 1.27
CA SER A 2 -0.50 -9.82 1.60
C SER A 2 -1.00 -11.23 1.24
N LEU A 3 -2.01 -11.73 1.97
CA LEU A 3 -2.79 -12.93 1.63
C LEU A 3 -3.25 -12.95 0.15
N LYS A 4 -3.44 -11.78 -0.46
CA LYS A 4 -3.77 -11.62 -1.88
C LYS A 4 -2.65 -12.14 -2.79
N ASN A 5 -1.40 -11.80 -2.50
CA ASN A 5 -0.26 -12.25 -3.32
C ASN A 5 -0.02 -13.75 -3.17
N LEU A 6 -0.34 -14.31 -2.00
CA LEU A 6 -0.35 -15.75 -1.77
C LEU A 6 -1.43 -16.44 -2.64
N ALA A 7 -2.68 -15.95 -2.61
CA ALA A 7 -3.78 -16.53 -3.39
C ALA A 7 -3.57 -16.49 -4.91
N TYR A 8 -2.99 -15.41 -5.45
CA TYR A 8 -2.65 -15.32 -6.88
C TYR A 8 -1.53 -16.28 -7.30
N PHE A 9 -0.54 -16.50 -6.42
CA PHE A 9 0.55 -17.43 -6.68
C PHE A 9 0.08 -18.89 -6.66
N PHE A 10 -0.83 -19.25 -5.73
CA PHE A 10 -1.42 -20.59 -5.63
C PHE A 10 -2.29 -20.99 -6.84
N CYS A 11 -3.06 -20.07 -7.43
CA CYS A 11 -3.92 -20.38 -8.58
C CYS A 11 -3.19 -20.40 -9.93
N GLY A 12 -2.15 -19.57 -10.12
CA GLY A 12 -1.51 -19.36 -11.42
C GLY A 12 -0.34 -20.29 -11.72
N VAL A 13 0.54 -20.53 -10.74
CA VAL A 13 1.86 -21.17 -10.97
C VAL A 13 1.87 -22.65 -10.59
N ILE A 14 1.19 -23.01 -9.51
CA ILE A 14 1.16 -24.39 -9.02
C ILE A 14 0.29 -25.27 -9.93
N VAL A 15 -0.90 -24.80 -10.32
CA VAL A 15 -1.81 -25.60 -11.16
C VAL A 15 -1.23 -25.81 -12.56
N THR A 16 -0.58 -24.80 -13.16
CA THR A 16 0.00 -24.90 -14.51
C THR A 16 1.34 -25.66 -14.52
N GLY A 17 2.20 -25.46 -13.52
CA GLY A 17 3.46 -26.20 -13.39
C GLY A 17 3.26 -27.68 -13.10
N ILE A 18 2.36 -28.03 -12.17
CA ILE A 18 2.04 -29.41 -11.82
C ILE A 18 1.35 -30.13 -12.98
N THR A 19 0.41 -29.48 -13.69
CA THR A 19 -0.21 -30.10 -14.88
C THR A 19 0.76 -30.29 -16.04
N PHE A 20 1.71 -29.36 -16.26
CA PHE A 20 2.72 -29.48 -17.31
C PHE A 20 3.75 -30.60 -17.05
N ILE A 21 4.20 -30.76 -15.79
CA ILE A 21 5.11 -31.85 -15.40
C ILE A 21 4.36 -33.19 -15.41
N ALA A 22 3.13 -33.22 -14.90
CA ALA A 22 2.29 -34.41 -14.92
C ALA A 22 2.00 -34.92 -16.35
N TRP A 23 1.81 -34.01 -17.31
CA TRP A 23 1.56 -34.33 -18.70
C TRP A 23 2.79 -34.87 -19.45
N ASN A 24 4.00 -34.37 -19.13
CA ASN A 24 5.22 -34.75 -19.84
C ASN A 24 5.99 -35.92 -19.24
N TYR A 25 5.78 -36.27 -17.95
CA TYR A 25 6.62 -37.25 -17.24
C TYR A 25 5.88 -38.40 -16.54
N ILE A 26 4.54 -38.39 -16.45
CA ILE A 26 3.80 -39.50 -15.81
C ILE A 26 3.49 -40.58 -16.86
N ASP A 27 4.46 -41.46 -17.07
CA ASP A 27 4.16 -42.80 -17.60
C ASP A 27 3.57 -43.66 -16.47
N ARG A 28 2.61 -44.53 -16.79
CA ARG A 28 1.76 -45.25 -15.80
C ARG A 28 2.52 -46.19 -14.85
N SER A 29 3.83 -46.34 -15.02
CA SER A 29 4.71 -47.22 -14.24
C SER A 29 5.35 -46.58 -12.99
N HIS A 30 5.27 -45.24 -12.79
CA HIS A 30 5.99 -44.51 -11.73
C HIS A 30 5.12 -43.62 -10.81
N VAL A 31 3.85 -44.01 -10.58
CA VAL A 31 2.84 -43.19 -9.86
C VAL A 31 3.26 -42.80 -8.43
N SER A 32 3.95 -43.66 -7.68
CA SER A 32 4.35 -43.32 -6.29
C SER A 32 5.43 -42.25 -6.20
N ILE A 33 6.33 -42.18 -7.20
CA ILE A 33 7.43 -41.19 -7.25
C ILE A 33 6.86 -39.81 -7.62
N SER A 34 5.80 -39.76 -8.44
CA SER A 34 5.16 -38.49 -8.80
C SER A 34 4.32 -37.91 -7.66
N GLU A 35 3.68 -38.74 -6.83
CA GLU A 35 2.93 -38.27 -5.66
C GLU A 35 3.84 -37.67 -4.57
N GLU A 36 4.98 -38.31 -4.28
CA GLU A 36 5.96 -37.80 -3.32
C GLU A 36 6.58 -36.49 -3.78
N ALA A 37 6.92 -36.37 -5.07
CA ALA A 37 7.45 -35.14 -5.65
C ALA A 37 6.42 -33.99 -5.61
N LEU A 38 5.18 -34.23 -6.02
CA LEU A 38 4.12 -33.21 -6.01
C LEU A 38 3.74 -32.79 -4.59
N GLY A 39 3.63 -33.76 -3.67
CA GLY A 39 3.37 -33.51 -2.26
C GLY A 39 4.50 -32.70 -1.61
N GLY A 40 5.76 -33.05 -1.90
CA GLY A 40 6.94 -32.31 -1.45
C GLY A 40 6.96 -30.86 -1.94
N MET A 41 6.74 -30.64 -3.24
CA MET A 41 6.67 -29.27 -3.81
C MET A 41 5.56 -28.43 -3.17
N PHE A 42 4.38 -29.03 -2.94
CA PHE A 42 3.26 -28.34 -2.31
C PHE A 42 3.56 -28.02 -0.82
N TYR A 43 4.18 -28.96 -0.11
CA TYR A 43 4.60 -28.77 1.28
C TYR A 43 5.65 -27.67 1.41
N GLU A 44 6.71 -27.71 0.58
CA GLU A 44 7.77 -26.70 0.58
C GLU A 44 7.21 -25.29 0.34
N GLU A 45 6.20 -25.15 -0.53
CA GLU A 45 5.57 -23.87 -0.78
C GLU A 45 4.75 -23.36 0.41
N LEU A 46 3.94 -24.22 1.04
CA LEU A 46 3.16 -23.83 2.23
C LEU A 46 4.06 -23.55 3.44
N ALA A 47 5.14 -24.32 3.60
CA ALA A 47 6.08 -24.22 4.72
C ALA A 47 6.89 -22.91 4.73
N LYS A 48 6.88 -22.13 3.63
CA LYS A 48 7.47 -20.77 3.59
C LYS A 48 6.71 -19.77 4.48
N TYR A 49 5.47 -20.07 4.85
CA TYR A 49 4.56 -19.16 5.56
C TYR A 49 3.97 -19.81 6.83
N PRO A 50 4.81 -20.25 7.79
CA PRO A 50 4.36 -21.05 8.93
C PRO A 50 3.49 -20.28 9.94
N ALA A 51 3.53 -18.94 9.92
CA ALA A 51 2.70 -18.10 10.78
C ALA A 51 1.26 -17.97 10.24
N GLU A 52 1.10 -18.08 8.92
CA GLU A 52 -0.17 -17.93 8.21
C GLU A 52 -0.80 -19.27 7.83
N CYS A 53 0.00 -20.34 7.76
CA CYS A 53 -0.36 -21.60 7.13
C CYS A 53 0.01 -22.81 7.98
N ASP A 54 -0.98 -23.43 8.63
CA ASP A 54 -0.81 -24.70 9.34
C ASP A 54 -0.98 -25.86 8.36
N VAL A 55 0.16 -26.37 7.87
CA VAL A 55 0.21 -27.40 6.82
C VAL A 55 -0.43 -28.71 7.25
N ASP A 56 -0.31 -29.08 8.54
CA ASP A 56 -0.93 -30.28 9.09
C ASP A 56 -2.45 -30.16 9.09
N LYS A 57 -2.98 -29.00 9.50
CA LYS A 57 -4.42 -28.72 9.41
C LYS A 57 -4.90 -28.74 7.97
N ILE A 58 -4.17 -28.15 7.03
CA ILE A 58 -4.57 -28.16 5.60
C ILE A 58 -4.62 -29.59 5.06
N THR A 59 -3.59 -30.39 5.36
CA THR A 59 -3.53 -31.79 4.94
C THR A 59 -4.69 -32.60 5.53
N LEU A 60 -5.03 -32.37 6.81
CA LEU A 60 -6.19 -32.97 7.45
C LEU A 60 -7.50 -32.57 6.75
N VAL A 61 -7.68 -31.28 6.43
CA VAL A 61 -8.85 -30.80 5.68
C VAL A 61 -8.95 -31.47 4.31
N MET A 62 -7.85 -31.56 3.56
CA MET A 62 -7.81 -32.21 2.24
C MET A 62 -8.20 -33.68 2.34
N ARG A 63 -7.65 -34.39 3.33
CA ARG A 63 -7.93 -35.81 3.59
C ARG A 63 -9.39 -36.05 3.98
N ASP A 64 -9.95 -35.21 4.84
CA ASP A 64 -11.35 -35.35 5.25
C ASP A 64 -12.32 -35.06 4.10
N ILE A 65 -11.96 -34.15 3.19
CA ILE A 65 -12.71 -33.91 1.95
C ILE A 65 -12.64 -35.13 1.02
N SER A 66 -11.45 -35.70 0.82
CA SER A 66 -11.28 -36.86 -0.09
C SER A 66 -12.01 -38.10 0.41
N TYR A 67 -12.08 -38.32 1.72
CA TYR A 67 -12.86 -39.40 2.34
C TYR A 67 -14.34 -39.08 2.54
N GLY A 68 -14.82 -37.91 2.12
CA GLY A 68 -16.22 -37.50 2.28
C GLY A 68 -16.64 -37.21 3.73
N LYS A 69 -15.70 -37.14 4.68
CA LYS A 69 -15.94 -36.75 6.08
C LYS A 69 -16.23 -35.26 6.22
N ARG A 70 -15.78 -34.45 5.26
CA ARG A 70 -16.01 -33.01 5.18
C ARG A 70 -16.50 -32.64 3.79
N LYS A 71 -17.56 -31.84 3.69
CA LYS A 71 -18.02 -31.30 2.41
C LYS A 71 -17.08 -30.18 1.97
N LYS A 72 -16.71 -30.15 0.68
CA LYS A 72 -16.01 -29.00 0.10
C LYS A 72 -16.87 -27.76 0.27
N MET A 73 -16.28 -26.72 0.85
CA MET A 73 -16.91 -25.40 1.01
C MET A 73 -17.39 -24.86 -0.34
N SER A 74 -18.50 -24.13 -0.37
CA SER A 74 -19.00 -23.56 -1.62
C SER A 74 -18.02 -22.51 -2.15
N ARG A 75 -18.15 -22.13 -3.43
CA ARG A 75 -17.35 -21.01 -3.95
C ARG A 75 -17.68 -19.71 -3.21
N GLN A 76 -18.96 -19.49 -2.95
CA GLN A 76 -19.45 -18.31 -2.26
C GLN A 76 -18.90 -18.24 -0.83
N ASP A 77 -19.00 -19.30 -0.03
CA ASP A 77 -18.52 -19.24 1.37
C ASP A 77 -16.99 -19.05 1.43
N ARG A 78 -16.23 -19.57 0.45
CA ARG A 78 -14.79 -19.29 0.35
C ARG A 78 -14.53 -17.81 0.08
N GLU A 79 -15.27 -17.22 -0.86
CA GLU A 79 -15.14 -15.80 -1.19
C GLU A 79 -15.53 -14.91 0.00
N GLU A 80 -16.58 -15.27 0.73
CA GLU A 80 -17.02 -14.57 1.96
C GLU A 80 -15.95 -14.61 3.05
N ILE A 81 -15.38 -15.78 3.35
CA ILE A 81 -14.30 -15.90 4.35
C ILE A 81 -13.08 -15.09 3.94
N LEU A 82 -12.67 -15.16 2.67
CA LEU A 82 -11.52 -14.40 2.18
C LEU A 82 -11.76 -12.90 2.24
N PHE A 83 -12.97 -12.44 1.93
CA PHE A 83 -13.37 -11.04 2.06
C PHE A 83 -13.34 -10.59 3.52
N GLU A 84 -13.85 -11.40 4.45
CA GLU A 84 -13.83 -11.12 5.88
C GLU A 84 -12.39 -11.01 6.42
N LEU A 85 -11.53 -11.96 6.07
CA LEU A 85 -10.12 -11.95 6.47
C LEU A 85 -9.37 -10.74 5.90
N ALA A 86 -9.56 -10.44 4.61
CA ALA A 86 -8.96 -9.26 3.98
C ALA A 86 -9.47 -7.95 4.62
N SER A 87 -10.75 -7.92 5.01
CA SER A 87 -11.32 -6.76 5.69
C SER A 87 -10.68 -6.57 7.07
N ARG A 88 -10.56 -7.64 7.87
CA ARG A 88 -9.90 -7.59 9.19
C ARG A 88 -8.44 -7.17 9.10
N GLU A 89 -7.69 -7.75 8.15
CA GLU A 89 -6.29 -7.40 7.91
C GLU A 89 -6.16 -5.90 7.57
N SER A 90 -7.02 -5.40 6.67
CA SER A 90 -7.06 -3.99 6.29
C SER A 90 -7.37 -3.08 7.48
N GLU A 91 -8.30 -3.47 8.36
CA GLU A 91 -8.64 -2.69 9.55
C GLU A 91 -7.49 -2.62 10.56
N GLU A 92 -6.78 -3.73 10.76
CA GLU A 92 -5.62 -3.76 11.66
C GLU A 92 -4.47 -2.92 11.09
N ILE A 93 -4.17 -3.03 9.80
CA ILE A 93 -3.18 -2.17 9.13
C ILE A 93 -3.59 -0.70 9.26
N ALA A 94 -4.86 -0.36 9.03
CA ALA A 94 -5.36 1.01 9.15
C ALA A 94 -5.21 1.55 10.58
N ARG A 95 -5.41 0.70 11.59
CA ARG A 95 -5.23 1.06 13.00
C ARG A 95 -3.77 1.29 13.32
N GLN A 96 -2.88 0.40 12.91
CA GLN A 96 -1.45 0.51 13.14
C GLN A 96 -0.86 1.75 12.44
N ASN A 97 -1.22 1.97 11.18
CA ASN A 97 -0.75 3.14 10.43
C ASN A 97 -1.21 4.45 11.06
N LEU A 98 -2.45 4.52 11.58
CA LEU A 98 -2.94 5.69 12.29
C LEU A 98 -2.10 5.98 13.55
N LEU A 99 -1.86 4.97 14.37
CA LEU A 99 -1.03 5.10 15.58
C LEU A 99 0.39 5.57 15.24
N LEU A 100 0.98 5.00 14.20
CA LEU A 100 2.31 5.38 13.71
C LEU A 100 2.32 6.83 13.20
N ALA A 101 1.30 7.24 12.45
CA ALA A 101 1.17 8.61 11.94
C ALA A 101 1.08 9.63 13.09
N GLU A 102 0.22 9.38 14.08
CA GLU A 102 0.05 10.26 15.24
C GLU A 102 1.33 10.35 16.07
N ALA A 103 1.99 9.21 16.33
CA ALA A 103 3.25 9.17 17.06
C ALA A 103 4.36 9.95 16.32
N TYR A 104 4.45 9.79 15.00
CA TYR A 104 5.43 10.49 14.18
C TYR A 104 5.19 12.00 14.20
N LEU A 105 3.96 12.45 13.95
CA LEU A 105 3.60 13.87 13.95
C LEU A 105 3.87 14.51 15.31
N LYS A 106 3.54 13.83 16.40
CA LYS A 106 3.87 14.27 17.75
C LYS A 106 5.37 14.39 17.95
N SER A 107 6.16 13.45 17.44
CA SER A 107 7.62 13.48 17.58
C SER A 107 8.27 14.67 16.86
N ILE A 108 7.76 15.05 15.68
CA ILE A 108 8.29 16.20 14.93
C ILE A 108 7.74 17.56 15.40
N SER A 109 6.55 17.60 16.02
CA SER A 109 5.85 18.84 16.35
C SER A 109 6.62 19.82 17.26
N ASN A 110 7.58 19.31 18.05
CA ASN A 110 8.38 20.12 18.97
C ASN A 110 9.63 20.73 18.32
N ARG A 111 9.93 20.41 17.06
CA ARG A 111 11.08 20.94 16.33
C ARG A 111 10.80 22.39 15.89
N PRO A 112 11.71 23.36 16.11
CA PRO A 112 11.47 24.77 15.79
C PRO A 112 11.27 25.06 14.29
N GLU A 113 11.79 24.21 13.42
CA GLU A 113 11.64 24.28 11.96
C GLU A 113 10.29 23.76 11.44
N ILE A 114 9.51 23.12 12.32
CA ILE A 114 8.20 22.54 11.99
C ILE A 114 7.10 23.54 12.34
N MET A 115 6.28 23.88 11.35
CA MET A 115 5.13 24.76 11.51
C MET A 115 3.84 23.96 11.35
N SER A 116 2.89 24.09 12.28
CA SER A 116 1.54 23.53 12.13
C SER A 116 0.69 24.45 11.25
N VAL A 117 0.06 23.88 10.23
CA VAL A 117 -0.87 24.57 9.32
C VAL A 117 -2.32 24.14 9.59
N ILE A 118 -2.50 22.88 9.99
CA ILE A 118 -3.74 22.40 10.61
C ILE A 118 -3.32 21.74 11.90
N ASP A 119 -3.90 22.20 13.00
CA ASP A 119 -3.55 21.75 14.34
C ASP A 119 -3.56 20.22 14.44
N GLU A 120 -2.46 19.69 14.97
CA GLU A 120 -2.14 18.26 15.10
C GLU A 120 -2.17 17.41 13.81
N LYS A 121 -2.55 17.96 12.65
CA LYS A 121 -2.87 17.18 11.45
C LYS A 121 -1.99 17.47 10.24
N VAL A 122 -1.58 18.72 10.05
CA VAL A 122 -0.75 19.10 8.89
C VAL A 122 0.38 19.99 9.36
N TYR A 123 1.60 19.58 9.04
CA TYR A 123 2.81 20.31 9.38
C TYR A 123 3.64 20.56 8.13
N ILE A 124 4.40 21.65 8.13
CA ILE A 124 5.36 21.98 7.07
C ILE A 124 6.74 22.28 7.66
N GLU A 125 7.78 22.00 6.88
CA GLU A 125 9.18 22.36 7.15
C GLU A 125 9.72 23.10 5.93
N ILE A 126 10.10 24.38 6.05
CA ILE A 126 10.65 25.12 4.92
C ILE A 126 12.14 24.77 4.79
N LEU A 127 12.51 24.08 3.71
CA LEU A 127 13.89 23.67 3.44
C LEU A 127 14.69 24.74 2.69
N GLN A 128 14.01 25.50 1.83
CA GLN A 128 14.60 26.57 1.05
C GLN A 128 13.54 27.62 0.73
N GLN A 129 13.82 28.89 1.04
CA GLN A 129 12.92 30.00 0.74
C GLN A 129 12.82 30.24 -0.77
N GLY A 130 11.58 30.47 -1.24
CA GLY A 130 11.31 30.98 -2.58
C GLY A 130 11.18 32.51 -2.60
N SER A 131 11.17 33.09 -3.79
CA SER A 131 11.10 34.54 -3.98
C SER A 131 10.00 35.00 -4.93
N GLY A 132 9.32 34.09 -5.62
CA GLY A 132 8.27 34.44 -6.58
C GLY A 132 6.89 34.59 -5.95
N GLU A 133 5.87 34.48 -6.82
CA GLU A 133 4.46 34.58 -6.45
C GLU A 133 4.05 33.52 -5.43
N LYS A 134 3.02 33.85 -4.63
CA LYS A 134 2.49 32.96 -3.60
C LYS A 134 1.38 32.08 -4.19
N VAL A 135 1.47 30.79 -3.90
CA VAL A 135 0.46 29.79 -4.27
C VAL A 135 -0.83 30.00 -3.48
N SER A 136 -1.95 30.04 -4.19
CA SER A 136 -3.33 29.94 -3.70
C SER A 136 -3.86 28.51 -3.82
N GLN A 137 -4.88 28.15 -3.04
CA GLN A 137 -5.48 26.81 -3.10
C GLN A 137 -6.23 26.51 -4.41
N GLU A 138 -6.54 27.53 -5.22
CA GLU A 138 -7.23 27.39 -6.51
C GLU A 138 -6.28 27.35 -7.71
N ASP A 139 -4.98 27.52 -7.47
CA ASP A 139 -3.98 27.59 -8.53
C ASP A 139 -3.72 26.21 -9.16
N CYS A 140 -3.22 26.25 -10.40
CA CYS A 140 -2.56 25.11 -11.01
C CYS A 140 -1.05 25.28 -10.89
N VAL A 141 -0.37 24.38 -10.19
CA VAL A 141 1.07 24.52 -9.88
C VAL A 141 1.88 23.48 -10.62
N SER A 142 3.03 23.87 -11.15
CA SER A 142 4.07 22.93 -11.58
C SER A 142 5.00 22.67 -10.42
N ILE A 143 5.10 21.42 -9.98
CA ILE A 143 5.94 21.02 -8.86
C ILE A 143 6.88 19.87 -9.23
N LYS A 144 8.02 19.82 -8.54
CA LYS A 144 8.82 18.60 -8.39
C LYS A 144 8.63 18.09 -6.98
N PHE A 145 8.48 16.79 -6.79
CA PHE A 145 8.33 16.26 -5.45
C PHE A 145 9.02 14.91 -5.25
N VAL A 146 9.31 14.62 -4.00
CA VAL A 146 9.68 13.29 -3.52
C VAL A 146 8.70 12.89 -2.44
N GLN A 147 8.11 11.71 -2.58
CA GLN A 147 7.27 11.09 -1.57
C GLN A 147 8.11 10.11 -0.76
N TYR A 148 7.98 10.19 0.56
CA TYR A 148 8.66 9.30 1.49
C TYR A 148 7.65 8.44 2.24
N ASP A 149 8.07 7.24 2.65
CA ASP A 149 7.42 6.52 3.74
C ASP A 149 7.83 7.10 5.10
N ILE A 150 7.23 6.55 6.15
CA ILE A 150 7.47 6.99 7.54
C ILE A 150 8.92 6.75 8.00
N ASP A 151 9.61 5.80 7.36
CA ASP A 151 11.02 5.46 7.63
C ASP A 151 11.98 6.35 6.82
N GLY A 152 11.46 7.27 6.01
CA GLY A 152 12.25 8.20 5.20
C GLY A 152 12.76 7.59 3.89
N LYS A 153 12.29 6.41 3.50
CA LYS A 153 12.61 5.81 2.20
C LYS A 153 11.75 6.41 1.11
N VAL A 154 12.36 6.62 -0.05
CA VAL A 154 11.68 7.17 -1.24
C VAL A 154 10.69 6.16 -1.81
N ILE A 155 9.42 6.58 -1.91
CA ILE A 155 8.34 5.85 -2.59
C ILE A 155 8.24 6.30 -4.06
N ARG A 156 8.34 7.61 -4.30
CA ARG A 156 8.21 8.22 -5.63
C ARG A 156 9.06 9.48 -5.70
N ASP A 157 9.66 9.71 -6.86
CA ASP A 157 10.51 10.86 -7.14
C ASP A 157 10.17 11.43 -8.53
N THR A 158 9.94 12.74 -8.61
CA THR A 158 9.71 13.46 -9.88
C THR A 158 10.69 14.63 -10.07
N GLN A 159 11.91 14.57 -9.51
CA GLN A 159 12.90 15.64 -9.61
C GLN A 159 13.37 15.89 -11.05
N GLU A 160 13.33 14.88 -11.92
CA GLU A 160 13.70 14.99 -13.32
C GLU A 160 12.71 15.82 -14.14
N GLN A 161 11.40 15.65 -13.89
CA GLN A 161 10.35 16.32 -14.65
C GLN A 161 9.27 16.87 -13.72
N ALA A 162 9.06 18.19 -13.79
CA ALA A 162 7.98 18.83 -13.05
C ALA A 162 6.62 18.35 -13.56
N ILE A 163 5.70 18.11 -12.62
CA ILE A 163 4.32 17.73 -12.93
C ILE A 163 3.38 18.89 -12.63
N MET A 164 2.37 19.06 -13.46
CA MET A 164 1.34 20.07 -13.28
C MET A 164 0.19 19.50 -12.46
N ILE A 165 -0.20 20.19 -11.40
CA ILE A 165 -1.25 19.76 -10.47
C ILE A 165 -2.25 20.91 -10.25
N PRO A 166 -3.55 20.70 -10.56
CA PRO A 166 -4.60 21.60 -10.11
C PRO A 166 -4.83 21.39 -8.61
N LEU A 167 -4.52 22.37 -7.77
CA LEU A 167 -4.63 22.21 -6.32
C LEU A 167 -6.07 21.97 -5.88
N SER A 168 -7.06 22.52 -6.58
CA SER A 168 -8.49 22.29 -6.30
C SER A 168 -8.90 20.81 -6.21
N ARG A 169 -8.19 19.90 -6.90
CA ARG A 169 -8.46 18.45 -6.92
C ARG A 169 -7.59 17.63 -5.96
N MET A 170 -6.70 18.28 -5.20
CA MET A 170 -5.80 17.60 -4.28
C MET A 170 -6.42 17.41 -2.89
N ILE A 171 -5.88 16.43 -2.16
CA ILE A 171 -6.22 16.18 -0.76
C ILE A 171 -6.02 17.43 0.11
N LYS A 172 -6.88 17.59 1.12
CA LYS A 172 -6.92 18.79 1.97
C LYS A 172 -5.53 19.18 2.52
N GLY A 173 -4.79 18.21 3.04
CA GLY A 173 -3.48 18.44 3.65
C GLY A 173 -2.42 18.90 2.66
N PHE A 174 -2.50 18.47 1.40
CA PHE A 174 -1.58 18.93 0.37
C PHE A 174 -1.90 20.36 -0.07
N LYS A 175 -3.19 20.69 -0.22
CA LYS A 175 -3.65 22.05 -0.54
C LYS A 175 -3.20 23.07 0.51
N VAL A 176 -3.53 22.81 1.77
CA VAL A 176 -3.16 23.72 2.86
C VAL A 176 -1.64 23.75 3.10
N GLY A 177 -0.95 22.63 2.89
CA GLY A 177 0.51 22.56 3.03
C GLY A 177 1.26 23.34 1.95
N LEU A 178 0.65 23.57 0.78
CA LEU A 178 1.22 24.38 -0.29
C LEU A 178 0.70 25.82 -0.33
N GLU A 179 -0.37 26.14 0.39
CA GLU A 179 -0.86 27.52 0.46
C GLU A 179 0.22 28.48 0.99
N GLY A 180 0.34 29.63 0.34
CA GLY A 180 1.32 30.66 0.68
C GLY A 180 2.77 30.33 0.32
N THR A 181 3.04 29.14 -0.24
CA THR A 181 4.37 28.78 -0.78
C THR A 181 4.76 29.74 -1.88
N LYS A 182 6.01 30.20 -1.88
CA LYS A 182 6.52 31.02 -2.99
C LYS A 182 7.07 30.15 -4.11
N VAL A 183 6.94 30.60 -5.35
CA VAL A 183 7.67 29.99 -6.47
C VAL A 183 9.18 29.98 -6.17
N GLY A 184 9.81 28.84 -6.42
CA GLY A 184 11.21 28.54 -6.10
C GLY A 184 11.43 27.96 -4.70
N GLU A 185 10.41 27.98 -3.83
CA GLU A 185 10.50 27.43 -2.48
C GLU A 185 10.51 25.90 -2.51
N ARG A 186 11.27 25.32 -1.58
CA ARG A 186 11.28 23.89 -1.29
C ARG A 186 10.88 23.66 0.16
N ARG A 187 9.91 22.78 0.39
CA ARG A 187 9.41 22.45 1.74
C ARG A 187 9.06 20.99 1.88
N LYS A 188 9.06 20.47 3.11
CA LYS A 188 8.39 19.21 3.45
C LYS A 188 6.98 19.48 3.96
N ILE A 189 6.06 18.59 3.63
CA ILE A 189 4.67 18.59 4.09
C ILE A 189 4.39 17.23 4.70
N TYR A 190 3.93 17.22 5.95
CA TYR A 190 3.56 16.04 6.71
C TYR A 190 2.04 16.06 6.92
N ILE A 191 1.35 15.02 6.45
CA ILE A 191 -0.12 15.00 6.36
C ILE A 191 -0.67 13.80 7.10
N HIS A 192 -1.38 14.07 8.19
CA HIS A 192 -2.18 13.09 8.92
C HIS A 192 -3.23 12.44 8.00
N PRO A 193 -3.53 11.14 8.18
CA PRO A 193 -4.55 10.41 7.41
C PRO A 193 -5.87 11.15 7.18
N ASP A 194 -6.41 11.81 8.21
CA ASP A 194 -7.63 12.63 8.13
C ASP A 194 -7.60 13.76 7.08
N CYS A 195 -6.40 14.27 6.78
CA CYS A 195 -6.18 15.31 5.77
C CYS A 195 -5.60 14.74 4.46
N GLY A 196 -5.36 13.42 4.40
CA GLY A 196 -4.85 12.70 3.24
C GLY A 196 -5.81 11.61 2.78
N PHE A 197 -5.34 10.37 2.77
CA PHE A 197 -6.14 9.20 2.45
C PHE A 197 -6.52 8.48 3.75
N SER A 198 -7.79 8.61 4.14
CA SER A 198 -8.34 7.94 5.31
C SER A 198 -8.55 6.44 5.07
N LYS A 199 -9.21 5.78 6.03
CA LYS A 199 -9.52 4.33 6.03
C LYS A 199 -10.30 3.88 4.78
N ILE A 200 -10.99 4.77 4.07
CA ILE A 200 -11.93 4.42 3.00
C ILE A 200 -11.34 4.78 1.63
N GLY A 201 -10.94 3.77 0.85
CA GLY A 201 -10.56 3.96 -0.56
C GLY A 201 -9.75 2.81 -1.16
N ARG A 202 -9.48 2.92 -2.47
CA ARG A 202 -8.55 2.07 -3.25
C ARG A 202 -7.06 2.31 -2.93
N SER A 203 -6.75 2.90 -1.78
CA SER A 203 -5.35 3.03 -1.37
C SER A 203 -4.86 1.64 -0.98
N ASP A 204 -3.74 1.21 -1.56
CA ASP A 204 -3.08 -0.04 -1.16
C ASP A 204 -2.63 -0.03 0.32
N TYR A 205 -2.63 1.17 0.94
CA TYR A 205 -2.26 1.40 2.34
C TYR A 205 -3.26 2.36 3.03
N PRO A 206 -4.18 1.84 3.87
CA PRO A 206 -5.14 2.68 4.58
C PRO A 206 -4.47 3.47 5.72
N ASN A 207 -4.98 4.66 6.00
CA ASN A 207 -4.52 5.55 7.09
C ASN A 207 -3.01 5.83 7.13
N GLN A 208 -2.36 5.91 5.97
CA GLN A 208 -0.92 6.17 5.92
C GLN A 208 -0.61 7.65 6.15
N LEU A 209 0.40 7.96 6.96
CA LEU A 209 1.03 9.28 7.00
C LEU A 209 1.63 9.60 5.62
N LEU A 210 1.33 10.77 5.08
CA LEU A 210 1.94 11.20 3.82
C LEU A 210 3.04 12.24 4.09
N ILE A 211 4.22 11.99 3.54
CA ILE A 211 5.38 12.87 3.65
C ILE A 211 5.83 13.23 2.24
N TYR A 212 5.79 14.53 1.93
CA TYR A 212 6.21 15.05 0.63
C TYR A 212 7.27 16.13 0.80
N GLU A 213 8.41 16.01 0.12
CA GLU A 213 9.27 17.14 -0.18
C GLU A 213 8.84 17.72 -1.52
N VAL A 214 8.45 19.00 -1.55
CA VAL A 214 7.92 19.66 -2.74
C VAL A 214 8.73 20.90 -3.05
N GLN A 215 9.06 21.09 -4.32
CA GLN A 215 9.56 22.33 -4.89
C GLN A 215 8.54 22.91 -5.86
N VAL A 216 8.12 24.16 -5.64
CA VAL A 216 7.22 24.87 -6.56
C VAL A 216 8.05 25.51 -7.67
N VAL A 217 7.80 25.10 -8.92
CA VAL A 217 8.53 25.56 -10.10
C VAL A 217 7.84 26.76 -10.75
N SER A 218 6.51 26.72 -10.87
CA SER A 218 5.72 27.82 -11.44
C SER A 218 4.24 27.71 -11.04
N ILE A 219 3.52 28.81 -11.15
CA ILE A 219 2.07 28.90 -10.97
C ILE A 219 1.45 29.18 -12.35
N HIS A 220 0.32 28.56 -12.62
CA HIS A 220 -0.47 28.74 -13.82
C HIS A 220 -1.91 29.09 -13.43
N SER A 221 -2.56 29.90 -14.26
CA SER A 221 -4.01 30.12 -14.13
C SER A 221 -4.74 28.78 -14.24
N PRO A 222 -5.80 28.56 -13.44
CA PRO A 222 -6.64 27.39 -13.61
C PRO A 222 -7.15 27.34 -15.05
N PRO A 223 -7.19 26.15 -15.70
CA PRO A 223 -7.74 26.04 -17.04
C PRO A 223 -9.16 26.62 -17.04
N SER A 224 -9.42 27.56 -17.95
CA SER A 224 -10.77 28.07 -18.19
C SER A 224 -11.65 26.89 -18.63
N ASP A 225 -12.71 26.65 -17.87
CA ASP A 225 -13.76 25.66 -18.18
C ASP A 225 -14.33 25.84 -19.59
#